data_AF-A0A5F8GI99-F1
#
_entry.id   AF-A0A5F8GI99-F1
#
_cell.length_a   1.000
_cell.length_b   1.000
_cell.length_c   1.000
_cell.angle_alpha   90.00
_cell.angle_beta   90.00
_cell.angle_gamma   90.00
#
_symmetry.space_group_name_H-M   'P 1'
#
loop_
_entity.id
_entity.type
_entity.pdbx_description
1 polymer ?
#
loop_
_entity_poly.entity_id
_entity_poly.type
_entity_poly.pdbx_seq_one_letter_code
_entity_poly.pdbx_strand_id
1 'polypeptide(L)' 'MFGVYDNIGILGNFERHPKDLIVGPKWLRGWKGNELQRCIRKKKMVGDRMFLQDLHNLNKRIRYLYKQFNRKGKHR' A
#
# COMPACT_ATOMS: atom_id res chain seq x y z
N MET A 1 -8.99 20.71 12.99
CA MET A 1 -10.23 20.57 12.21
C MET A 1 -10.13 19.29 11.40
N PHE A 2 -10.92 18.26 11.71
CA PHE A 2 -10.87 16.93 11.08
C PHE A 2 -12.00 16.79 10.04
N GLY A 3 -11.73 16.19 8.87
CA GLY A 3 -12.75 15.84 7.86
C GLY A 3 -13.28 16.97 6.96
N VAL A 4 -12.77 18.20 7.10
CA VAL A 4 -13.33 19.41 6.44
C VAL A 4 -13.29 19.33 4.92
N TYR A 5 -12.24 18.74 4.34
CA TYR A 5 -12.00 18.72 2.90
C TYR A 5 -12.21 17.33 2.27
N ASP A 6 -12.91 16.43 2.96
CA ASP A 6 -13.09 15.06 2.48
C ASP A 6 -13.97 14.97 1.22
N ASN A 7 -14.88 15.93 1.05
CA ASN A 7 -15.78 16.03 -0.11
C ASN A 7 -15.34 17.09 -1.13
N ILE A 8 -14.07 17.54 -1.10
CA ILE A 8 -13.56 18.61 -1.98
C ILE A 8 -13.76 18.32 -3.47
N GLY A 9 -13.77 17.05 -3.87
CA GLY A 9 -14.03 16.68 -5.27
C GLY A 9 -15.46 17.03 -5.70
N ILE A 10 -16.45 16.60 -4.91
CA ILE A 10 -17.88 16.80 -5.25
C ILE A 10 -18.24 18.28 -5.17
N LEU A 11 -17.75 18.98 -4.15
CA LEU A 11 -18.09 20.38 -3.89
C LEU A 11 -17.18 21.39 -4.64
N GLY A 12 -16.08 20.91 -5.24
CA GLY A 12 -15.06 21.73 -5.90
C GLY A 12 -14.85 21.33 -7.37
N ASN A 13 -15.93 21.05 -8.10
CA ASN A 13 -15.92 20.76 -9.54
C ASN A 13 -14.92 19.65 -9.97
N PHE A 14 -14.63 18.70 -9.08
CA PHE A 14 -13.69 17.60 -9.27
C PHE A 14 -12.24 18.02 -9.60
N GLU A 15 -11.82 19.23 -9.22
CA GLU A 15 -10.43 19.70 -9.45
C GLU A 15 -9.37 18.86 -8.72
N ARG A 16 -9.72 18.28 -7.56
CA ARG A 16 -8.85 17.38 -6.79
C ARG A 16 -9.61 16.17 -6.27
N HIS A 17 -8.92 15.04 -6.18
CA HIS A 17 -9.47 13.84 -5.58
C HIS A 17 -9.07 13.74 -4.09
N PRO A 18 -9.96 13.36 -3.16
CA PRO A 18 -9.64 13.29 -1.72
C PRO A 18 -8.43 12.42 -1.38
N LYS A 19 -8.18 11.38 -2.19
CA LYS A 19 -6.97 10.53 -2.11
C LYS A 19 -5.64 11.30 -2.13
N ASP A 20 -5.61 12.47 -2.77
CA ASP A 20 -4.41 13.30 -2.91
C ASP A 20 -4.12 14.11 -1.63
N LEU A 21 -5.15 14.32 -0.80
CA LEU A 21 -5.04 14.95 0.53
C LEU A 21 -4.51 13.98 1.60
N ILE A 22 -4.53 12.67 1.34
CA ILE A 22 -4.08 11.66 2.30
C ILE A 22 -2.56 11.79 2.50
N VAL A 23 -2.16 12.08 3.73
CA VAL A 23 -0.76 12.07 4.16
C VAL A 23 -0.36 10.64 4.53
N GLY A 24 0.79 10.21 4.04
CA GLY A 24 1.33 8.90 4.36
C GLY A 24 2.30 8.37 3.31
N PRO A 25 2.70 7.10 3.42
CA PRO A 25 3.65 6.52 2.50
C PRO A 25 3.17 6.57 1.05
N LYS A 26 4.00 7.10 0.14
CA LYS A 26 3.65 7.29 -1.29
C LYS A 26 3.14 6.01 -1.97
N TRP A 27 3.60 4.85 -1.53
CA TRP A 27 3.17 3.55 -2.04
C TRP A 27 1.75 3.10 -1.58
N LEU A 28 1.07 3.86 -0.72
CA LEU A 28 -0.20 3.50 -0.09
C LEU A 28 -1.28 4.58 -0.27
N ARG A 29 -0.89 5.81 -0.63
CA ARG A 29 -1.86 6.88 -0.89
C ARG A 29 -2.86 6.46 -1.97
N GLY A 30 -4.15 6.52 -1.63
CA GLY A 30 -5.24 6.14 -2.53
C GLY A 30 -5.27 4.67 -2.95
N TRP A 31 -4.65 3.76 -2.17
CA TRP A 31 -4.57 2.35 -2.53
C TRP A 31 -4.88 1.43 -1.34
N LYS A 32 -5.65 0.37 -1.57
CA LYS A 32 -6.01 -0.65 -0.57
C LYS A 32 -5.64 -2.04 -1.11
N GLY A 33 -5.11 -2.87 -0.21
CA GLY A 33 -4.83 -4.28 -0.50
C GLY A 33 -4.27 -5.02 0.71
N ASN A 34 -4.20 -6.34 0.60
CA ASN A 34 -3.73 -7.22 1.66
C ASN A 34 -2.21 -7.07 1.89
N GLU A 35 -1.69 -7.75 2.91
CA GLU A 35 -0.29 -7.62 3.29
C GLU A 35 0.68 -8.02 2.17
N LEU A 36 0.42 -9.11 1.46
CA LEU A 36 1.25 -9.56 0.34
C LEU A 36 1.31 -8.51 -0.76
N GLN A 37 0.15 -7.97 -1.15
CA GLN A 37 0.05 -6.92 -2.15
C GLN A 37 0.78 -5.64 -1.70
N ARG A 38 0.65 -5.25 -0.42
CA ARG A 38 1.40 -4.12 0.16
C ARG A 38 2.90 -4.33 0.06
N CYS A 39 3.41 -5.50 0.44
CA CYS A 39 4.84 -5.80 0.38
C CYS A 39 5.39 -5.78 -1.05
N ILE A 40 4.66 -6.36 -2.01
CA ILE A 40 5.05 -6.36 -3.44
C ILE A 40 5.08 -4.92 -3.97
N ARG A 41 4.04 -4.14 -3.70
CA ARG A 41 3.97 -2.73 -4.10
C ARG A 41 5.09 -1.91 -3.47
N LYS A 42 5.36 -2.14 -2.19
CA LYS A 42 6.45 -1.53 -1.44
C LYS A 42 7.80 -1.79 -2.09
N LYS A 43 8.09 -3.05 -2.40
CA LYS A 43 9.32 -3.45 -3.11
C LYS A 43 9.44 -2.77 -4.48
N LYS A 44 8.36 -2.76 -5.27
CA LYS A 44 8.38 -2.18 -6.64
C LYS A 44 8.60 -0.67 -6.63
N MET A 45 8.03 0.05 -5.67
CA MET A 45 8.01 1.51 -5.69
C MET A 45 9.20 2.19 -5.00
N VAL A 46 9.80 1.55 -3.99
CA VAL A 46 10.90 2.17 -3.22
C VAL A 46 11.98 1.17 -2.82
N GLY A 47 11.93 -0.07 -3.32
CA GLY A 47 12.89 -1.10 -2.95
C GLY A 47 14.33 -0.81 -3.37
N ASP A 48 14.51 0.04 -4.39
CA ASP A 48 15.78 0.58 -4.87
C ASP A 48 16.51 1.44 -3.83
N ARG A 49 15.75 2.21 -3.03
CA ARG A 49 16.26 3.11 -2.00
C ARG A 49 16.10 2.59 -0.57
N MET A 50 15.71 1.33 -0.41
CA MET A 50 15.62 0.69 0.91
C MET A 50 17.00 0.24 1.39
N PHE A 51 17.22 0.25 2.71
CA PHE A 51 18.39 -0.39 3.30
C PHE A 51 18.45 -1.87 2.94
N LEU A 52 19.66 -2.40 2.74
CA LEU A 52 19.87 -3.78 2.31
C LEU A 52 19.19 -4.80 3.23
N GLN A 53 19.30 -4.59 4.55
CA GLN A 53 18.68 -5.45 5.56
C GLN A 53 17.15 -5.43 5.47
N ASP A 54 16.55 -4.26 5.25
CA ASP A 54 15.11 -4.11 5.12
C ASP A 54 14.59 -4.74 3.83
N LEU A 55 15.31 -4.57 2.72
CA LEU A 55 14.97 -5.20 1.45
C LEU A 55 15.07 -6.73 1.55
N HIS A 56 16.12 -7.23 2.21
CA HIS A 56 16.27 -8.67 2.48
C HIS A 56 15.10 -9.21 3.32
N ASN A 57 14.73 -8.52 4.40
CA ASN A 57 13.61 -8.90 5.25
C ASN A 57 12.25 -8.83 4.51
N LEU A 58 12.05 -7.80 3.69
CA LEU A 58 10.88 -7.67 2.84
C LEU A 58 10.76 -8.84 1.85
N ASN A 59 11.86 -9.24 1.22
CA ASN A 59 11.90 -10.39 0.32
C ASN A 59 11.58 -11.71 1.03
N LYS A 60 12.06 -11.89 2.28
CA LYS A 60 11.66 -13.03 3.11
C LYS A 60 10.16 -13.01 3.40
N ARG A 61 9.60 -11.85 3.77
CA ARG A 61 8.16 -11.70 4.07
C ARG A 61 7.28 -12.01 2.87
N ILE A 62 7.62 -11.50 1.68
CA ILE A 62 6.89 -11.80 0.43
C ILE A 62 6.88 -13.31 0.15
N ARG A 63 8.04 -13.97 0.23
CA ARG A 63 8.14 -15.42 0.02
C ARG A 63 7.30 -16.22 1.03
N TYR A 64 7.32 -15.82 2.29
CA TYR A 64 6.50 -16.45 3.32
C TYR A 64 5.00 -16.31 3.01
N LEU A 65 4.53 -15.09 2.77
CA LEU A 65 3.12 -14.80 2.51
C LEU A 65 2.62 -15.48 1.22
N TYR A 66 3.43 -15.52 0.17
CA TYR A 66 3.10 -16.24 -1.05
C TYR A 66 2.86 -17.73 -0.79
N LYS A 67 3.75 -18.39 -0.02
CA LYS A 67 3.56 -19.80 0.36
C LYS A 67 2.32 -19.97 1.24
N GLN A 68 2.11 -19.07 2.21
CA GLN A 68 0.99 -19.15 3.13
C GLN A 68 -0.34 -19.03 2.38
N PHE A 69 -0.55 -17.97 1.61
CA PHE A 69 -1.83 -17.71 0.93
C PHE A 69 -2.11 -18.68 -0.22
N ASN A 70 -1.08 -19.13 -0.96
CA ASN A 70 -1.30 -19.96 -2.13
C ASN A 70 -1.19 -21.46 -1.86
N ARG A 71 -0.59 -21.91 -0.75
CA ARG A 71 -0.42 -23.34 -0.46
C ARG A 71 -1.13 -23.80 0.81
N LYS A 72 -1.46 -22.89 1.73
CA LYS A 72 -2.13 -23.22 2.98
C LYS A 72 -3.47 -22.50 3.05
N GLY A 73 -4.50 -23.18 3.53
CA GLY A 73 -5.82 -22.60 3.68
C GLY A 73 -6.82 -23.69 4.04
N LYS A 74 -7.77 -23.37 4.93
CA LYS A 74 -8.87 -24.27 5.30
C LYS A 74 -9.89 -24.39 4.17
N HIS A 75 -10.16 -23.26 3.53
CA HIS A 75 -11.08 -23.15 2.41
C HIS A 75 -10.25 -23.12 1.14
N ARG A 76 -10.37 -24.17 0.32
CA ARG A 76 -9.70 -24.32 -0.96
C ARG A 76 -10.60 -25.08 -1.90
#